data_AF-A0A7L5RR30-F1
#
_entry.id   AF-A0A7L5RR30-F1
#
_cell.length_a   1.000
_cell.length_b   1.000
_cell.length_c   1.000
_cell.angle_alpha   90.00
_cell.angle_beta   90.00
_cell.angle_gamma   90.00
#
_symmetry.space_group_name_H-M   'P 1'
#
loop_
_entity.id
_entity.type
_entity.pdbx_description
1 polymer ?
#
loop_
_entity_poly.entity_id
_entity_poly.type
_entity_poly.pdbx_seq_one_letter_code
_entity_poly.pdbx_strand_id
1 'polypeptide(L)'
;MQQRSIFLLAPMSRLGSVCGELIASSFFNVIAAIDDERNSTHIHGVPRWTAEQFLARASQYPDALAIDLSVSQKGHEWGGRLCSSAGMECCDFDVVKAELMSLPARPQKDKYNFDVLRVLRSWSAVEVERNANPIMSLGKKVYSQNEEDGIIFEILRRIGIRQGVFFEYGVEYGAENNTLALLACGCKGEQVMRGWHSLYPVNQKLVFYIQRAGLPWIISLISTGRV
;
A
#
# COMPACT_ATOMS: atom_id res chain seq x y z
N MET A 1 16.50 -15.78 4.16
CA MET A 1 16.69 -15.76 2.69
C MET A 1 18.13 -15.52 2.24
N GLN A 2 19.08 -15.28 3.15
CA GLN A 2 20.45 -14.84 2.85
C GLN A 2 21.28 -15.69 1.86
N GLN A 3 20.87 -16.91 1.50
CA GLN A 3 21.58 -17.76 0.54
C GLN A 3 20.81 -18.01 -0.77
N ARG A 4 19.50 -17.78 -0.83
CA ARG A 4 18.67 -18.08 -2.01
C ARG A 4 18.66 -16.93 -3.00
N SER A 5 18.88 -17.19 -4.28
CA SER A 5 18.67 -16.17 -5.33
C SER A 5 17.25 -15.59 -5.27
N ILE A 6 17.11 -14.28 -5.44
CA ILE A 6 15.82 -13.59 -5.29
C ILE A 6 15.40 -12.94 -6.61
N PHE A 7 14.13 -13.07 -6.94
CA PHE A 7 13.46 -12.27 -7.96
C PHE A 7 12.41 -11.38 -7.31
N LEU A 8 12.28 -10.13 -7.78
CA LEU A 8 11.23 -9.21 -7.32
C LEU A 8 10.12 -9.15 -8.35
N LEU A 9 8.91 -9.56 -7.98
CA LEU A 9 7.72 -9.38 -8.81
C LEU A 9 7.01 -8.08 -8.44
N ALA A 10 6.35 -7.47 -9.44
CA ALA A 10 5.67 -6.19 -9.29
C ALA A 10 6.53 -5.11 -8.60
N PRO A 11 7.79 -4.89 -9.05
CA PRO A 11 8.74 -4.04 -8.35
C PRO A 11 8.30 -2.56 -8.31
N MET A 12 7.40 -2.15 -9.21
CA MET A 12 6.83 -0.80 -9.29
C MET A 12 5.44 -0.68 -8.67
N SER A 13 4.95 -1.71 -7.97
CA SER A 13 3.73 -1.60 -7.17
C SER A 13 3.90 -0.54 -6.06
N ARG A 14 2.81 -0.22 -5.34
CA ARG A 14 2.90 0.66 -4.17
C ARG A 14 3.89 0.13 -3.13
N LEU A 15 3.88 -1.18 -2.88
CA LEU A 15 4.78 -1.81 -1.93
C LEU A 15 6.20 -1.87 -2.50
N GLY A 16 6.38 -2.31 -3.75
CA GLY A 16 7.67 -2.38 -4.42
C GLY A 16 8.38 -1.03 -4.53
N SER A 17 7.64 0.05 -4.77
CA SER A 17 8.20 1.41 -4.80
C SER A 17 8.70 1.88 -3.43
N VAL A 18 8.16 1.32 -2.34
CA VAL A 18 8.55 1.66 -0.97
C VAL A 18 9.69 0.78 -0.49
N CYS A 19 9.63 -0.54 -0.71
CA CYS A 19 10.58 -1.48 -0.13
C CYS A 19 11.57 -2.11 -1.13
N GLY A 20 11.36 -1.97 -2.43
CA GLY A 20 12.14 -2.66 -3.46
C GLY A 20 13.63 -2.34 -3.41
N GLU A 21 14.01 -1.06 -3.29
CA GLU A 21 15.41 -0.65 -3.11
C GLU A 21 16.01 -1.17 -1.81
N LEU A 22 15.22 -1.18 -0.72
CA LEU A 22 15.67 -1.71 0.56
C LEU A 22 15.96 -3.22 0.45
N ILE A 23 15.09 -3.99 -0.21
CA ILE A 23 15.29 -5.41 -0.47
C ILE A 23 16.53 -5.59 -1.33
N ALA A 24 16.58 -4.97 -2.51
CA ALA A 24 17.69 -5.08 -3.46
C ALA A 24 19.06 -4.75 -2.86
N SER A 25 19.12 -3.74 -1.97
CA SER A 25 20.38 -3.33 -1.33
C SER A 25 20.70 -4.06 -0.03
N SER A 26 19.76 -4.81 0.55
CA SER A 26 19.98 -5.58 1.78
C SER A 26 20.28 -7.06 1.51
N PHE A 27 19.84 -7.57 0.36
CA PHE A 27 20.08 -8.93 -0.08
C PHE A 27 21.04 -8.92 -1.28
N PHE A 28 22.23 -9.49 -1.12
CA PHE A 28 23.27 -9.50 -2.17
C PHE A 28 22.95 -10.43 -3.35
N ASN A 29 21.87 -11.20 -3.27
CA ASN A 29 21.50 -12.28 -4.19
C ASN A 29 20.20 -11.98 -4.95
N VAL A 30 19.77 -10.72 -5.04
CA VAL A 30 18.68 -10.30 -5.93
C VAL A 30 19.17 -10.32 -7.38
N ILE A 31 18.61 -11.22 -8.18
CA ILE A 31 19.00 -11.47 -9.57
C ILE A 31 18.37 -10.45 -10.51
N ALA A 32 17.06 -10.25 -10.39
CA ALA A 32 16.33 -9.33 -11.26
C ALA A 32 15.01 -8.88 -10.63
N ALA A 33 14.56 -7.70 -11.08
CA ALA A 33 13.21 -7.20 -10.89
C ALA A 33 12.41 -7.47 -12.17
N ILE A 34 11.25 -8.12 -12.03
CA ILE A 34 10.44 -8.59 -13.16
C ILE A 34 9.32 -7.58 -13.45
N ASP A 35 9.38 -6.97 -14.63
CA ASP A 35 8.49 -5.88 -15.01
C ASP A 35 8.43 -5.77 -16.54
N ASP A 36 7.23 -5.82 -17.13
CA ASP A 36 7.03 -5.71 -18.59
C ASP A 36 6.67 -4.29 -19.05
N GLU A 37 6.45 -3.36 -18.12
CA GLU A 37 5.89 -2.04 -18.44
C GLU A 37 6.95 -0.96 -18.60
N ARG A 38 8.07 -1.08 -17.90
CA ARG A 38 9.13 -0.07 -17.87
C ARG A 38 10.20 -0.38 -18.92
N ASN A 39 10.59 0.67 -19.65
CA ASN A 39 11.70 0.61 -20.61
C ASN A 39 13.09 0.68 -19.95
N SER A 40 13.17 0.77 -18.61
CA SER A 40 14.44 0.86 -17.89
C SER A 40 15.20 -0.46 -17.96
N THR A 41 16.54 -0.39 -18.02
CA THR A 41 17.39 -1.59 -17.94
C THR A 41 17.54 -2.09 -16.49
N HIS A 42 17.26 -1.23 -15.50
CA HIS A 42 17.38 -1.53 -14.07
C HIS A 42 16.18 -0.98 -13.30
N ILE A 43 15.80 -1.68 -12.25
CA ILE A 43 14.81 -1.22 -11.26
C ILE A 43 15.39 -1.48 -9.88
N HIS A 44 15.30 -0.51 -8.96
CA HIS A 44 15.85 -0.61 -7.59
C HIS A 44 17.34 -0.95 -7.52
N GLY A 45 18.10 -0.62 -8.58
CA GLY A 45 19.53 -0.92 -8.68
C GLY A 45 19.85 -2.34 -9.16
N VAL A 46 18.85 -3.19 -9.43
CA VAL A 46 19.04 -4.54 -9.98
C VAL A 46 18.58 -4.62 -11.44
N PRO A 47 19.07 -5.59 -12.24
CA PRO A 47 18.62 -5.76 -13.62
C PRO A 47 17.10 -5.89 -13.73
N ARG A 48 16.50 -5.25 -14.73
CA ARG A 48 15.08 -5.46 -15.07
C ARG A 48 14.96 -6.56 -16.11
N TRP A 49 14.15 -7.57 -15.83
CA TRP A 49 13.79 -8.62 -16.78
C TRP A 49 12.31 -8.52 -17.18
N THR A 50 11.99 -8.86 -18.43
CA THR A 50 10.59 -9.14 -18.82
C THR A 50 10.13 -10.46 -18.22
N ALA A 51 8.82 -10.70 -18.17
CA ALA A 51 8.25 -11.99 -17.83
C ALA A 51 8.76 -13.10 -18.77
N GLU A 52 8.93 -12.80 -20.06
CA GLU A 52 9.51 -13.73 -21.04
C GLU A 52 10.96 -14.10 -20.68
N GLN A 53 11.79 -13.12 -20.34
CA GLN A 53 13.18 -13.34 -19.92
C GLN A 53 13.25 -14.14 -18.62
N PHE A 54 12.34 -13.88 -17.68
CA PHE A 54 12.20 -14.64 -16.45
C PHE A 54 11.88 -16.11 -16.76
N LEU A 55 10.83 -16.39 -17.53
CA LEU A 55 10.44 -17.77 -17.89
C LEU A 55 11.56 -18.52 -18.60
N ALA A 56 12.33 -17.85 -19.47
CA ALA A 56 13.42 -18.47 -20.22
C ALA A 56 14.66 -18.80 -19.37
N ARG A 57 14.85 -18.13 -18.22
CA ARG A 57 16.12 -18.15 -17.48
C ARG A 57 15.99 -18.54 -16.01
N ALA A 58 14.80 -18.49 -15.43
CA ALA A 58 14.55 -18.78 -14.02
C ALA A 58 15.05 -20.18 -13.61
N SER A 59 14.96 -21.17 -14.50
CA SER A 59 15.46 -22.53 -14.27
C SER A 59 16.96 -22.65 -14.02
N GLN A 60 17.74 -21.62 -14.36
CA GLN A 60 19.18 -21.54 -14.04
C GLN A 60 19.43 -21.31 -12.54
N TYR A 61 18.39 -20.95 -11.78
CA TYR A 61 18.44 -20.67 -10.36
C TYR A 61 17.45 -21.59 -9.61
N PRO A 62 17.78 -22.89 -9.45
CA PRO A 62 16.84 -23.88 -8.92
C PRO A 62 16.42 -23.62 -7.47
N ASP A 63 17.26 -22.94 -6.68
CA ASP A 63 16.97 -22.57 -5.29
C ASP A 63 16.42 -21.15 -5.16
N ALA A 64 16.05 -20.49 -6.26
CA ALA A 64 15.57 -19.12 -6.21
C ALA A 64 14.19 -19.00 -5.56
N LEU A 65 13.88 -17.79 -5.12
CA LEU A 65 12.60 -17.40 -4.54
C LEU A 65 12.11 -16.13 -5.24
N ALA A 66 10.84 -16.10 -5.63
CA ALA A 66 10.20 -14.89 -6.11
C ALA A 66 9.43 -14.22 -4.97
N ILE A 67 9.75 -12.96 -4.70
CA ILE A 67 9.03 -12.13 -3.73
C ILE A 67 7.95 -11.37 -4.48
N ASP A 68 6.69 -11.64 -4.16
CA ASP A 68 5.57 -10.88 -4.68
C ASP A 68 5.37 -9.58 -3.89
N LEU A 69 5.56 -8.46 -4.57
CA LEU A 69 5.33 -7.12 -4.02
C LEU A 69 3.99 -6.56 -4.50
N SER A 70 3.13 -7.36 -5.14
CA SER A 70 1.79 -6.94 -5.54
C SER A 70 0.94 -6.56 -4.31
N VAL A 71 -0.01 -5.66 -4.54
CA VAL A 71 -0.96 -5.21 -3.51
C VAL A 71 -2.42 -5.36 -3.96
N SER A 72 -2.63 -5.82 -5.19
CA SER A 72 -3.95 -6.05 -5.76
C SER A 72 -4.12 -7.52 -6.09
N GLN A 73 -5.35 -8.01 -6.03
CA GLN A 73 -5.67 -9.39 -6.38
C GLN A 73 -5.17 -9.75 -7.79
N LYS A 74 -5.37 -8.86 -8.77
CA LYS A 74 -4.89 -9.06 -10.14
C LYS A 74 -3.35 -9.19 -10.22
N GLY A 75 -2.63 -8.43 -9.40
CA GLY A 75 -1.17 -8.51 -9.31
C GLY A 75 -0.71 -9.84 -8.74
N HIS A 76 -1.32 -10.28 -7.63
CA HIS A 76 -1.04 -11.59 -7.02
C HIS A 76 -1.34 -12.75 -7.98
N GLU A 77 -2.46 -12.69 -8.68
CA GLU A 77 -2.80 -13.69 -9.68
C GLU A 77 -1.80 -13.73 -10.84
N TRP A 78 -1.32 -12.56 -11.30
CA TRP A 78 -0.29 -12.48 -12.32
C TRP A 78 1.04 -13.07 -11.84
N GLY A 79 1.51 -12.67 -10.66
CA GLY A 79 2.75 -13.15 -10.07
C GLY A 79 2.71 -14.66 -9.81
N GLY A 80 1.61 -15.15 -9.22
CA GLY A 80 1.39 -16.57 -8.97
C GLY A 80 1.38 -17.43 -10.24
N ARG A 81 0.71 -16.97 -11.31
CA ARG A 81 0.75 -17.67 -12.61
C ARG A 81 2.14 -17.69 -13.22
N LEU A 82 2.85 -16.56 -13.14
CA LEU A 82 4.20 -16.44 -13.70
C LEU A 82 5.18 -17.38 -12.99
N CYS A 83 5.15 -17.42 -11.65
CA CYS A 83 5.94 -18.34 -10.84
C CYS A 83 5.58 -19.80 -11.09
N SER A 84 4.28 -20.13 -11.14
CA SER A 84 3.82 -21.49 -11.44
C SER A 84 4.34 -21.97 -12.80
N SER A 85 4.30 -21.09 -13.80
CA SER A 85 4.81 -21.39 -15.15
C SER A 85 6.34 -21.58 -15.18
N ALA A 86 7.06 -20.89 -14.29
CA ALA A 86 8.50 -21.04 -14.13
C ALA A 86 8.91 -22.21 -13.22
N GLY A 87 7.96 -22.91 -12.58
CA GLY A 87 8.25 -23.88 -11.53
C GLY A 87 8.93 -23.26 -10.30
N MET A 88 8.68 -21.97 -10.06
CA MET A 88 9.36 -21.16 -9.04
C MET A 88 8.49 -21.00 -7.80
N GLU A 89 9.11 -21.09 -6.63
CA GLU A 89 8.45 -20.73 -5.37
C GLU A 89 8.18 -19.22 -5.34
N CYS A 90 6.96 -18.84 -4.95
CA CYS A 90 6.55 -17.47 -4.79
C CYS A 90 6.10 -17.23 -3.35
N CYS A 91 6.58 -16.17 -2.73
CA CYS A 91 6.17 -15.77 -1.39
C CYS A 91 5.72 -14.32 -1.34
N ASP A 92 4.76 -14.04 -0.47
CA ASP A 92 4.36 -12.67 -0.19
C ASP A 92 5.44 -11.89 0.57
N PHE A 93 5.35 -10.57 0.51
CA PHE A 93 6.24 -9.67 1.24
C PHE A 93 6.36 -9.97 2.74
N ASP A 94 5.32 -10.51 3.39
CA ASP A 94 5.35 -10.81 4.83
C ASP A 94 6.45 -11.80 5.23
N VAL A 95 6.80 -12.73 4.34
CA VAL A 95 7.91 -13.67 4.56
C VAL A 95 9.24 -12.93 4.67
N VAL A 96 9.38 -11.82 3.94
CA VAL A 96 10.60 -10.99 3.86
C VAL A 96 10.59 -9.87 4.87
N LYS A 97 9.40 -9.41 5.27
CA LYS A 97 9.18 -8.35 6.25
C LYS A 97 9.88 -8.66 7.56
N ALA A 98 9.79 -9.89 8.07
CA ALA A 98 10.46 -10.29 9.31
C ALA A 98 11.99 -10.14 9.23
N GLU A 99 12.59 -10.61 8.13
CA GLU A 99 14.03 -10.53 7.88
C GLU A 99 14.48 -9.07 7.73
N LEU A 100 13.73 -8.25 6.97
CA LEU A 100 13.97 -6.81 6.87
C LEU A 100 13.88 -6.11 8.23
N MET A 101 12.87 -6.42 9.05
CA MET A 101 12.69 -5.79 10.35
C MET A 101 13.86 -6.06 11.31
N SER A 102 14.53 -7.21 11.16
CA SER A 102 15.72 -7.58 11.94
C SER A 102 16.98 -6.80 11.56
N LEU A 103 16.99 -6.12 10.40
CA LEU A 103 18.13 -5.33 9.96
C LEU A 103 18.32 -4.08 10.84
N PRO A 104 19.58 -3.65 11.07
CA PRO A 104 19.85 -2.39 11.74
C PRO A 104 19.23 -1.23 10.93
N ALA A 105 18.67 -0.26 11.64
CA ALA A 105 18.16 0.96 11.00
C ALA A 105 19.30 1.63 10.22
N ARG A 106 19.03 2.03 8.98
CA ARG A 106 20.03 2.75 8.19
C ARG A 106 20.10 4.20 8.70
N PRO A 107 21.32 4.79 8.78
CA PRO A 107 21.44 6.20 9.12
C PRO A 107 20.65 7.03 8.12
N GLN A 108 19.81 7.94 8.63
CA GLN A 108 18.95 8.80 7.83
C GLN A 108 19.82 9.65 6.90
N LYS A 109 19.77 9.36 5.59
CA LYS A 109 20.60 10.08 4.61
C LYS A 109 20.16 11.53 4.44
N ASP A 110 18.87 11.84 4.59
CA ASP A 110 18.31 13.20 4.50
C ASP A 110 17.00 13.37 5.30
N LYS A 111 16.69 14.61 5.72
CA LYS A 111 15.48 14.97 6.52
C LYS A 111 14.15 14.55 5.87
N TYR A 112 14.12 14.41 4.54
CA TYR A 112 12.92 14.05 3.77
C TYR A 112 12.87 12.58 3.35
N ASN A 113 13.94 11.82 3.59
CA ASN A 113 13.99 10.40 3.27
C ASN A 113 13.48 9.61 4.47
N PHE A 114 12.26 9.07 4.36
CA PHE A 114 11.68 8.22 5.40
C PHE A 114 12.47 6.91 5.46
N ASP A 115 12.97 6.55 6.64
CA ASP A 115 13.52 5.21 6.86
C ASP A 115 12.39 4.19 6.66
N VAL A 116 12.46 3.45 5.56
CA VAL A 116 11.48 2.43 5.18
C VAL A 116 11.32 1.40 6.31
N LEU A 117 12.40 1.05 7.03
CA LEU A 117 12.34 0.14 8.16
C LEU A 117 11.53 0.74 9.32
N ARG A 118 11.65 2.06 9.56
CA ARG A 118 10.84 2.76 10.57
C ARG A 118 9.36 2.76 10.19
N VAL A 119 9.05 2.95 8.90
CA VAL A 119 7.68 2.88 8.38
C VAL A 119 7.11 1.48 8.53
N LEU A 120 7.86 0.44 8.11
CA LEU A 120 7.44 -0.95 8.25
C LEU A 120 7.22 -1.35 9.71
N ARG A 121 8.11 -0.95 10.62
CA ARG A 121 7.94 -1.19 12.07
C ARG A 121 6.69 -0.50 12.63
N SER A 122 6.40 0.71 12.16
CA SER A 122 5.18 1.43 12.53
C SER A 122 3.93 0.75 11.96
N TRP A 123 3.99 0.21 10.74
CA TRP A 123 2.90 -0.57 10.16
C TRP A 123 2.64 -1.85 10.94
N SER A 124 3.67 -2.60 11.32
CA SER A 124 3.50 -3.81 12.14
C SER A 124 2.85 -3.50 13.50
N ALA A 125 3.23 -2.39 14.15
CA ALA A 125 2.59 -1.97 15.39
C ALA A 125 1.10 -1.60 15.18
N VAL A 126 0.78 -0.90 14.10
CA VAL A 126 -0.61 -0.56 13.73
C VAL A 126 -1.40 -1.79 13.29
N GLU A 127 -0.78 -2.79 12.68
CA GLU A 127 -1.42 -4.04 12.24
C GLU A 127 -1.82 -4.94 13.42
N VAL A 128 -0.96 -5.01 14.44
CA VAL A 128 -1.30 -5.62 15.73
C VAL A 128 -2.48 -4.90 16.40
N GLU A 129 -2.54 -3.57 16.34
CA GLU A 129 -3.69 -2.79 16.83
C GLU A 129 -4.94 -2.95 15.93
N ARG A 130 -4.78 -3.10 14.61
CA ARG A 130 -5.88 -3.28 13.63
C ARG A 130 -6.68 -4.55 13.91
N ASN A 131 -6.02 -5.66 14.19
CA ASN A 131 -6.71 -6.93 14.49
C ASN A 131 -7.48 -6.88 15.82
N ALA A 132 -7.15 -5.94 16.71
CA ALA A 132 -7.86 -5.72 17.97
C ALA A 132 -8.91 -4.59 17.87
N ASN A 133 -8.89 -3.76 16.81
CA ASN A 133 -9.76 -2.60 16.72
C ASN A 133 -11.17 -3.00 16.26
N PRO A 134 -12.21 -2.82 17.10
CA PRO A 134 -13.57 -3.23 16.77
C PRO A 134 -14.12 -2.55 15.51
N ILE A 135 -13.60 -1.37 15.13
CA ILE A 135 -14.03 -0.65 13.93
C ILE A 135 -13.69 -1.41 12.64
N MET A 136 -12.64 -2.23 12.64
CA MET A 136 -12.21 -2.99 11.46
C MET A 136 -13.21 -4.10 11.09
N SER A 137 -13.93 -4.65 12.08
CA SER A 137 -15.00 -5.62 11.85
C SER A 137 -16.22 -5.05 11.13
N LEU A 138 -16.29 -3.72 11.02
CA LEU A 138 -17.38 -2.99 10.38
C LEU A 138 -17.05 -2.59 8.94
N GLY A 139 -15.91 -3.05 8.39
CA GLY A 139 -15.57 -2.90 6.97
C GLY A 139 -16.72 -3.34 6.07
N LYS A 140 -17.05 -2.50 5.08
CA LYS A 140 -18.05 -2.80 4.04
C LYS A 140 -17.55 -2.20 2.73
N LYS A 141 -17.55 -3.00 1.67
CA LYS A 141 -17.29 -2.54 0.30
C LYS A 141 -18.63 -2.40 -0.44
N VAL A 142 -19.13 -1.17 -0.53
CA VAL A 142 -20.30 -0.81 -1.33
C VAL A 142 -19.83 -0.08 -2.59
N TYR A 143 -18.98 0.93 -2.41
CA TYR A 143 -18.37 1.73 -3.47
C TYR A 143 -16.85 1.91 -3.28
N SER A 144 -16.31 1.69 -2.09
CA SER A 144 -14.88 1.90 -1.83
C SER A 144 -13.98 0.76 -2.35
N GLN A 145 -12.68 1.00 -2.42
CA GLN A 145 -11.72 0.01 -2.93
C GLN A 145 -11.46 -1.13 -1.94
N ASN A 146 -11.28 -0.80 -0.65
CA ASN A 146 -10.88 -1.72 0.43
C ASN A 146 -11.76 -1.57 1.68
N GLU A 147 -13.07 -1.72 1.52
CA GLU A 147 -14.06 -1.80 2.62
C GLU A 147 -14.18 -0.55 3.51
N GLU A 148 -13.58 0.56 3.08
CA GLU A 148 -13.59 1.83 3.81
C GLU A 148 -14.99 2.41 4.02
N ASP A 149 -16.00 2.07 3.21
CA ASP A 149 -17.36 2.63 3.36
C ASP A 149 -17.92 2.35 4.78
N GLY A 150 -17.84 1.09 5.22
CA GLY A 150 -18.36 0.69 6.52
C GLY A 150 -17.61 1.32 7.70
N ILE A 151 -16.29 1.49 7.54
CA ILE A 151 -15.44 2.15 8.53
C ILE A 151 -15.79 3.65 8.61
N ILE A 152 -15.94 4.32 7.46
CA ILE A 152 -16.27 5.75 7.40
C ILE A 152 -17.64 6.01 8.03
N PHE A 153 -18.65 5.20 7.71
CA PHE A 153 -19.97 5.36 8.32
C PHE A 153 -19.97 5.16 9.83
N GLU A 154 -19.19 4.20 10.33
CA GLU A 154 -19.05 4.01 11.77
C GLU A 154 -18.35 5.20 12.44
N ILE A 155 -17.31 5.76 11.81
CA ILE A 155 -16.65 6.98 12.31
C ILE A 155 -17.67 8.12 12.39
N LEU A 156 -18.40 8.39 11.30
CA LEU A 156 -19.42 9.45 11.24
C LEU A 156 -20.50 9.26 12.32
N ARG A 157 -20.96 8.02 12.52
CA ARG A 157 -21.93 7.67 13.55
C ARG A 157 -21.40 7.97 14.95
N ARG A 158 -20.16 7.59 15.26
CA ARG A 158 -19.53 7.82 16.58
C ARG A 158 -19.34 9.30 16.90
N ILE A 159 -19.02 10.12 15.89
CA ILE A 159 -18.87 11.57 16.06
C ILE A 159 -20.18 12.35 15.88
N GLY A 160 -21.32 11.66 15.70
CA GLY A 160 -22.64 12.27 15.63
C GLY A 160 -22.96 13.01 14.33
N ILE A 161 -22.21 12.76 13.25
CA ILE A 161 -22.41 13.39 11.95
C ILE A 161 -23.31 12.51 11.09
N ARG A 162 -24.44 13.08 10.64
CA ARG A 162 -25.38 12.40 9.74
C ARG A 162 -25.39 13.00 8.33
N GLN A 163 -25.09 14.29 8.21
CA GLN A 163 -24.98 15.03 6.96
C GLN A 163 -23.91 16.11 7.15
N GLY A 164 -23.15 16.42 6.11
CA GLY A 164 -22.08 17.41 6.20
C GLY A 164 -21.44 17.73 4.86
N VAL A 165 -20.45 18.61 4.88
CA VAL A 165 -19.58 18.86 3.73
C VAL A 165 -18.30 18.06 3.90
N PHE A 166 -17.89 17.30 2.89
CA PHE A 166 -16.65 16.54 2.90
C PHE A 166 -15.74 16.93 1.72
N PHE A 167 -14.47 16.56 1.85
CA PHE A 167 -13.48 16.77 0.81
C PHE A 167 -12.66 15.49 0.67
N GLU A 168 -12.69 14.85 -0.51
CA GLU A 168 -11.93 13.63 -0.77
C GLU A 168 -10.66 13.96 -1.56
N TYR A 169 -9.51 13.52 -1.01
CA TYR A 169 -8.21 13.68 -1.66
C TYR A 169 -7.72 12.33 -2.19
N GLY A 170 -7.23 12.31 -3.43
CA GLY A 170 -6.70 11.09 -4.05
C GLY A 170 -7.75 10.25 -4.75
N VAL A 171 -8.78 10.90 -5.31
CA VAL A 171 -9.76 10.24 -6.18
C VAL A 171 -9.06 9.77 -7.45
N GLU A 172 -9.19 8.47 -7.77
CA GLU A 172 -8.78 7.89 -9.05
C GLU A 172 -9.83 8.21 -10.14
N TYR A 173 -10.16 7.29 -11.05
CA TYR A 173 -11.17 7.51 -12.10
C TYR A 173 -12.63 7.55 -11.60
N GLY A 174 -12.86 7.59 -10.29
CA GLY A 174 -14.17 7.85 -9.68
C GLY A 174 -15.15 6.66 -9.63
N ALA A 175 -14.75 5.48 -10.09
CA ALA A 175 -15.59 4.27 -10.10
C ALA A 175 -15.64 3.54 -8.74
N GLU A 176 -14.53 3.57 -7.99
CA GLU A 176 -14.45 3.05 -6.63
C GLU A 176 -13.97 4.18 -5.70
N ASN A 177 -14.88 4.86 -5.00
CA ASN A 177 -14.53 5.96 -4.09
C ASN A 177 -15.48 6.05 -2.88
N ASN A 178 -15.00 6.67 -1.81
CA ASN A 178 -15.80 6.89 -0.61
C ASN A 178 -16.80 8.04 -0.80
N THR A 179 -16.55 8.93 -1.77
CA THR A 179 -17.47 10.01 -2.17
C THR A 179 -18.87 9.48 -2.44
N LEU A 180 -19.03 8.39 -3.20
CA LEU A 180 -20.34 7.94 -3.65
C LEU A 180 -21.21 7.47 -2.48
N ALA A 181 -20.61 6.79 -1.51
CA ALA A 181 -21.27 6.41 -0.26
C ALA A 181 -21.71 7.64 0.55
N LEU A 182 -20.85 8.65 0.67
CA LEU A 182 -21.15 9.87 1.42
C LEU A 182 -22.25 10.73 0.75
N LEU A 183 -22.21 10.87 -0.58
CA LEU A 183 -23.24 11.58 -1.35
C LEU A 183 -24.61 10.88 -1.23
N ALA A 184 -24.64 9.55 -1.28
CA ALA A 184 -25.87 8.78 -1.13
C ALA A 184 -26.54 8.98 0.25
N CYS A 185 -25.77 9.33 1.28
CA CYS A 185 -26.27 9.67 2.61
C CYS A 185 -26.66 11.14 2.79
N GLY A 186 -26.66 11.94 1.71
CA GLY A 186 -27.05 13.35 1.73
C GLY A 186 -25.96 14.31 2.17
N CYS A 187 -24.70 13.84 2.29
CA CYS A 187 -23.56 14.74 2.42
C CYS A 187 -23.31 15.47 1.09
N LYS A 188 -22.71 16.66 1.17
CA LYS A 188 -22.22 17.41 0.01
C LYS A 188 -20.70 17.30 0.02
N GLY A 189 -20.04 17.29 -1.13
CA GLY A 189 -18.58 17.24 -1.10
C GLY A 189 -17.93 17.53 -2.43
N GLU A 190 -16.65 17.89 -2.33
CA GLU A 190 -15.78 18.16 -3.46
C GLU A 190 -14.65 17.11 -3.54
N GLN A 191 -14.12 16.92 -4.74
CA GLN A 191 -13.07 15.96 -5.04
C GLN A 191 -11.83 16.68 -5.55
N VAL A 192 -10.67 16.25 -5.08
CA VAL A 192 -9.39 16.63 -5.68
C VAL A 192 -8.64 15.38 -6.15
N MET A 193 -8.48 15.29 -7.48
CA MET A 193 -7.59 14.34 -8.13
C MET A 193 -6.14 14.76 -7.90
N ARG A 194 -5.22 13.78 -7.80
CA ARG A 194 -3.79 14.08 -7.70
C ARG A 194 -3.32 14.91 -8.92
N GLY A 195 -2.90 16.15 -8.68
CA GLY A 195 -2.15 16.97 -9.64
C GLY A 195 -2.92 18.09 -10.35
N TRP A 196 -4.23 18.25 -10.14
CA TRP A 196 -5.02 19.35 -10.73
C TRP A 196 -5.89 20.02 -9.69
N HIS A 197 -5.77 21.35 -9.56
CA HIS A 197 -6.68 22.16 -8.76
C HIS A 197 -7.92 22.44 -9.61
N SER A 198 -9.06 21.82 -9.30
CA SER A 198 -10.34 22.41 -9.67
C SER A 198 -10.69 23.43 -8.58
N LEU A 199 -10.57 24.72 -8.92
CA LEU A 199 -10.92 25.84 -8.05
C LEU A 199 -12.39 26.19 -8.26
N TYR A 200 -13.23 25.93 -7.26
CA TYR A 200 -14.40 26.75 -7.00
C TYR A 200 -14.21 27.49 -5.66
N PRO A 201 -14.68 28.73 -5.53
CA PRO A 201 -14.42 29.55 -4.35
C PRO A 201 -15.08 28.94 -3.10
N VAL A 202 -14.24 28.53 -2.16
CA VAL A 202 -14.62 28.01 -0.85
C VAL A 202 -15.23 29.14 -0.01
N ASN A 203 -16.54 29.08 0.24
CA ASN A 203 -17.13 29.81 1.36
C ASN A 203 -16.82 29.02 2.64
N GLN A 204 -16.01 29.63 3.51
CA GLN A 204 -15.53 29.07 4.77
C GLN A 204 -16.68 28.49 5.61
N LYS A 205 -16.79 27.16 5.68
CA LYS A 205 -17.44 26.43 6.78
C LYS A 205 -17.09 24.94 6.72
N LEU A 206 -16.39 24.49 7.76
CA LEU A 206 -15.96 23.12 8.09
C LEU A 206 -15.35 22.28 6.96
N VAL A 207 -14.02 22.20 6.95
CA VAL A 207 -13.25 21.25 6.14
C VAL A 207 -12.87 20.05 7.02
N PHE A 208 -13.34 18.84 6.66
CA PHE A 208 -12.87 17.61 7.28
C PHE A 208 -11.53 17.18 6.67
N TYR A 209 -10.56 16.91 7.54
CA TYR A 209 -9.19 16.57 7.16
C TYR A 209 -8.92 15.10 7.50
N ILE A 210 -8.76 14.24 6.49
CA ILE A 210 -8.15 12.90 6.67
C ILE A 210 -6.84 12.87 5.90
N GLN A 211 -5.86 13.63 6.38
CA GLN A 211 -4.45 13.36 6.11
C GLN A 211 -3.59 13.85 7.28
N ARG A 212 -3.01 12.88 8.00
CA ARG A 212 -1.93 12.91 9.01
C ARG A 212 -1.84 14.02 10.09
N ALA A 213 -2.60 15.10 10.04
CA ALA A 213 -2.46 16.27 10.92
C ALA A 213 -3.56 16.37 12.00
N GLY A 214 -4.50 15.43 12.05
CA GLY A 214 -5.51 15.30 13.12
C GLY A 214 -5.34 14.04 14.00
N LEU A 215 -4.19 13.37 13.88
CA LEU A 215 -3.99 12.00 14.38
C LEU A 215 -4.26 11.82 15.88
N PRO A 216 -3.83 12.68 16.83
CA PRO A 216 -3.93 12.33 18.24
C PRO A 216 -5.37 12.18 18.74
N TRP A 217 -6.28 13.07 18.30
CA TRP A 217 -7.69 13.02 18.71
C TRP A 217 -8.45 11.90 18.00
N ILE A 218 -8.25 11.75 16.68
CA ILE A 218 -8.87 10.67 15.90
C ILE A 218 -8.34 9.30 16.33
N ILE A 219 -7.04 9.16 16.61
CA ILE A 219 -6.45 7.93 17.18
C ILE A 219 -7.03 7.66 18.54
N SER A 220 -7.14 8.65 19.44
CA SER A 220 -7.79 8.45 20.74
C SER A 220 -9.23 7.96 20.58
N LEU A 221 -9.99 8.51 19.63
CA LEU A 221 -11.38 8.13 19.37
C LEU A 221 -11.49 6.71 18.75
N ILE A 222 -10.55 6.36 17.87
CA ILE A 222 -10.45 5.07 17.20
C ILE A 222 -9.89 3.97 18.13
N SER A 223 -9.01 4.30 19.07
CA SER A 223 -8.35 3.34 19.97
C SER A 223 -9.13 3.08 21.26
N THR A 224 -9.91 4.04 21.75
CA THR A 224 -10.63 3.91 23.04
C THR A 224 -12.13 3.65 22.91
N GLY A 225 -12.73 3.95 21.75
CA GLY A 225 -14.15 3.74 21.51
C GLY A 225 -15.09 4.58 22.38
N ARG A 226 -14.61 5.65 23.04
CA ARG A 226 -15.43 6.55 23.87
C ARG A 226 -15.34 7.99 23.37
N VAL A 227 -16.45 8.71 23.50
CA VAL A 227 -16.58 10.17 23.35
C VAL A 227 -16.34 10.82 24.71
#